data_AF-A0A358AAM2-F1
#
_entry.id   AF-A0A358AAM2-F1
#
_cell.length_a   1.000
_cell.length_b   1.000
_cell.length_c   1.000
_cell.angle_alpha   90.00
_cell.angle_beta   90.00
_cell.angle_gamma   90.00
#
_symmetry.space_group_name_H-M   'P 1'
#
loop_
_entity.id
_entity.type
_entity.pdbx_description
1 polymer ?
#
loop_
_entity_poly.entity_id
_entity_poly.type
_entity_poly.pdbx_seq_one_letter_code
_entity_poly.pdbx_strand_id
1 'polypeptide(L)'
;MLSFLFLGVGCSFQTKDNNIKTEIQKTTTETQKRETTDQKELDPNKTLVDELETKETSLPKVEVIKANEIKNCSNDLLCLVELSKTCLPAKANISYTLDMFGVNYNFTDYYEIKDTVKGKCILYMKTNNVTVSYNKEAKDDLIASGMSEAQISEFEKSGNADVQNNFNGKDAVCIFSQNSLLTQLLTEWQAGDRVSTIITKVAQCSGPLLNATIGGSGSTKINIAD
;
A
#
# COMPACT_ATOMS: atom_id res chain seq x y z
N MET A 1 -36.44 7.33 -31.59
CA MET A 1 -37.54 6.80 -30.75
C MET A 1 -37.63 5.30 -31.00
N LEU A 2 -36.98 4.49 -30.17
CA LEU A 2 -37.20 3.04 -30.13
C LEU A 2 -37.48 2.68 -28.67
N SER A 3 -38.74 2.32 -28.39
CA SER A 3 -39.19 1.83 -27.09
C SER A 3 -38.69 0.41 -26.85
N PHE A 4 -37.93 0.22 -25.79
CA PHE A 4 -37.60 -1.11 -25.27
C PHE A 4 -38.68 -1.54 -24.27
N LEU A 5 -39.43 -2.58 -24.65
CA LEU A 5 -40.32 -3.32 -23.77
C LEU A 5 -39.47 -4.25 -22.89
N PHE A 6 -39.34 -3.93 -21.60
CA PHE A 6 -38.84 -4.85 -20.59
C PHE A 6 -39.96 -5.82 -20.20
N LEU A 7 -39.88 -7.06 -20.67
CA LEU A 7 -40.65 -8.17 -20.11
C LEU A 7 -39.93 -8.65 -18.84
N GLY A 8 -40.46 -8.27 -17.69
CA GLY A 8 -40.02 -8.74 -16.38
C GLY A 8 -40.41 -10.21 -16.18
N VAL A 9 -39.42 -11.09 -16.17
CA VAL A 9 -39.57 -12.47 -15.67
C VAL A 9 -39.24 -12.44 -14.18
N GLY A 10 -40.29 -12.48 -13.36
CA GLY A 10 -40.17 -12.56 -11.91
C GLY A 10 -39.78 -13.98 -11.47
N CYS A 11 -38.51 -14.18 -11.13
CA CYS A 11 -38.08 -15.36 -10.37
C CYS A 11 -38.43 -15.15 -8.89
N SER A 12 -39.51 -15.81 -8.43
CA SER A 12 -39.79 -15.97 -7.01
C SER A 12 -38.80 -16.96 -6.40
N PHE A 13 -37.82 -16.45 -5.64
CA PHE A 13 -36.98 -17.29 -4.79
C PHE A 13 -37.72 -17.59 -3.48
N GLN A 14 -38.16 -18.83 -3.30
CA GLN A 14 -38.58 -19.36 -2.00
C GLN A 14 -37.34 -19.70 -1.18
N THR A 15 -37.03 -18.88 -0.17
CA THR A 15 -36.04 -19.22 0.85
C THR A 15 -36.66 -20.20 1.85
N LYS A 16 -36.09 -21.41 1.95
CA LYS A 16 -36.40 -22.35 3.03
C LYS A 16 -35.76 -21.86 4.32
N ASP A 17 -36.60 -21.61 5.32
CA ASP A 17 -36.21 -21.32 6.70
C ASP A 17 -35.50 -22.53 7.33
N ASN A 18 -34.17 -22.49 7.38
CA ASN A 18 -33.40 -23.42 8.20
C ASN A 18 -33.15 -22.80 9.57
N ASN A 19 -33.88 -23.33 10.55
CA ASN A 19 -33.73 -23.10 11.98
C ASN A 19 -32.30 -23.47 12.45
N ILE A 20 -31.40 -22.49 12.52
CA ILE A 20 -30.11 -22.63 13.19
C ILE A 20 -30.25 -22.04 14.60
N LYS A 21 -30.32 -22.94 15.59
CA LYS A 21 -30.21 -22.59 17.01
C LYS A 21 -28.86 -21.93 17.27
N THR A 22 -28.87 -20.62 17.53
CA THR A 22 -27.70 -19.86 17.97
C THR A 22 -27.47 -20.11 19.45
N GLU A 23 -26.39 -20.81 19.78
CA GLU A 23 -25.91 -21.00 21.15
C GLU A 23 -25.11 -19.75 21.57
N ILE A 24 -25.70 -18.95 22.45
CA ILE A 24 -25.13 -17.70 22.96
C ILE A 24 -24.09 -18.06 24.02
N GLN A 25 -22.80 -18.07 23.65
CA GLN A 25 -21.71 -18.08 24.63
C GLN A 25 -21.52 -16.66 25.18
N LYS A 26 -21.92 -16.50 26.46
CA LYS A 26 -21.57 -15.36 27.32
C LYS A 26 -20.06 -15.34 27.53
N THR A 27 -19.36 -14.38 26.91
CA THR A 27 -17.98 -14.06 27.26
C THR A 27 -17.95 -12.85 28.17
N THR A 28 -17.42 -13.08 29.37
CA THR A 28 -17.26 -12.18 30.51
C THR A 28 -16.45 -10.93 30.15
N THR A 29 -17.02 -9.77 30.51
CA THR A 29 -16.40 -8.45 30.42
C THR A 29 -15.45 -8.24 31.60
N GLU A 30 -14.15 -8.27 31.37
CA GLU A 30 -13.17 -7.78 32.36
C GLU A 30 -12.92 -6.29 32.15
N THR A 31 -13.38 -5.52 33.13
CA THR A 31 -13.17 -4.08 33.29
C THR A 31 -11.70 -3.81 33.66
N GLN A 32 -10.90 -3.31 32.71
CA GLN A 32 -9.58 -2.77 33.04
C GLN A 32 -9.69 -1.32 33.53
N LYS A 33 -9.17 -1.17 34.75
CA LYS A 33 -9.18 0.01 35.60
C LYS A 33 -8.20 1.06 35.06
N ARG A 34 -8.72 2.27 34.92
CA ARG A 34 -8.07 3.51 34.49
C ARG A 34 -7.09 3.98 35.58
N GLU A 35 -5.80 4.03 35.27
CA GLU A 35 -4.81 4.77 36.06
C GLU A 35 -4.60 6.16 35.45
N THR A 36 -5.13 7.16 36.15
CA THR A 36 -4.81 8.58 36.00
C THR A 36 -3.45 8.83 36.64
N THR A 37 -2.47 9.30 35.86
CA THR A 37 -1.23 9.88 36.39
C THR A 37 -1.21 11.37 36.11
N ASP A 38 -0.92 12.11 37.17
CA ASP A 38 -1.08 13.53 37.35
C ASP A 38 -0.30 14.42 36.38
N GLN A 39 -0.98 15.52 36.03
CA GLN A 39 -0.41 16.71 35.43
C GLN A 39 0.62 17.34 36.38
N LYS A 40 1.84 17.59 35.90
CA LYS A 40 2.79 18.50 36.53
C LYS A 40 2.91 19.75 35.68
N GLU A 41 2.21 20.78 36.11
CA GLU A 41 2.31 22.17 35.71
C GLU A 41 3.72 22.70 36.05
N LEU A 42 4.35 23.39 35.11
CA LEU A 42 5.62 24.08 35.31
C LEU A 42 5.49 25.52 34.83
N ASP A 43 5.64 26.40 35.82
CA ASP A 43 5.53 27.87 35.82
C ASP A 43 6.52 28.54 34.84
N PRO A 44 6.18 29.70 34.25
CA PRO A 44 7.06 30.49 33.42
C PRO A 44 7.91 31.43 34.30
N ASN A 45 8.96 31.99 33.69
CA ASN A 45 9.78 33.11 34.18
C ASN A 45 11.11 32.73 34.84
N LYS A 46 12.17 32.66 34.02
CA LYS A 46 13.51 33.09 34.45
C LYS A 46 14.19 33.91 33.38
N THR A 47 14.56 35.11 33.80
CA THR A 47 15.04 36.27 33.06
C THR A 47 16.46 36.10 32.51
N LEU A 48 16.67 36.74 31.37
CA LEU A 48 17.92 37.23 30.76
C LEU A 48 18.94 37.77 31.78
N VAL A 49 20.25 37.50 31.59
CA VAL A 49 21.26 38.50 31.16
C VAL A 49 22.56 37.81 30.71
N ASP A 50 23.24 38.47 29.76
CA ASP A 50 24.68 38.48 29.46
C ASP A 50 25.40 37.18 29.08
N GLU A 51 25.91 37.12 27.84
CA GLU A 51 27.34 37.33 27.55
C GLU A 51 27.56 37.22 26.03
N LEU A 52 27.69 38.36 25.34
CA LEU A 52 27.99 38.46 23.92
C LEU A 52 29.51 38.28 23.71
N GLU A 53 29.98 37.04 23.83
CA GLU A 53 31.30 36.65 23.32
C GLU A 53 31.21 36.38 21.81
N THR A 54 31.83 37.24 21.04
CA THR A 54 32.02 37.13 19.59
C THR A 54 32.97 35.98 19.28
N LYS A 55 32.45 34.75 19.32
CA LYS A 55 33.20 33.54 18.95
C LYS A 55 33.33 33.51 17.42
N GLU A 56 34.56 33.72 16.96
CA GLU A 56 34.96 33.65 15.56
C GLU A 56 34.52 32.30 14.98
N THR A 57 33.41 32.34 14.24
CA THR A 57 32.75 31.17 13.69
C THR A 57 33.57 30.72 12.49
N SER A 58 34.50 29.79 12.73
CA SER A 58 35.15 29.08 11.63
C SER A 58 34.06 28.37 10.84
N LEU A 59 33.84 28.84 9.62
CA LEU A 59 32.87 28.24 8.69
C LEU A 59 33.16 26.75 8.59
N PRO A 60 32.21 25.87 8.97
CA PRO A 60 32.42 24.44 8.88
C PRO A 60 32.78 24.12 7.43
N LYS A 61 33.93 23.46 7.28
CA LYS A 61 34.42 22.97 5.99
C LYS A 61 33.31 22.12 5.39
N VAL A 62 32.60 22.68 4.40
CA VAL A 62 31.52 21.99 3.70
C VAL A 62 32.16 20.84 2.94
N GLU A 63 32.10 19.65 3.53
CA GLU A 63 32.44 18.42 2.82
C GLU A 63 31.42 18.28 1.69
N VAL A 64 31.90 18.50 0.47
CA VAL A 64 31.12 18.28 -0.74
C VAL A 64 30.86 16.78 -0.80
N ILE A 65 29.71 16.34 -0.31
CA ILE A 65 29.28 14.94 -0.35
C ILE A 65 29.17 14.58 -1.83
N LYS A 66 30.07 13.70 -2.28
CA LYS A 66 30.06 13.16 -3.64
C LYS A 66 28.70 12.50 -3.85
N ALA A 67 27.95 12.98 -4.84
CA ALA A 67 26.64 12.41 -5.18
C ALA A 67 26.82 10.91 -5.44
N ASN A 68 26.13 10.08 -4.64
CA ASN A 68 26.12 8.64 -4.86
C ASN A 68 25.44 8.36 -6.19
N GLU A 69 26.09 7.56 -7.04
CA GLU A 69 25.49 7.12 -8.30
C GLU A 69 24.31 6.18 -8.01
N ILE A 70 23.15 6.44 -8.63
CA ILE A 70 21.95 5.61 -8.44
C ILE A 70 22.18 4.25 -9.12
N LYS A 71 22.24 3.18 -8.34
CA LYS A 71 22.42 1.82 -8.84
C LYS A 71 21.16 1.34 -9.57
N ASN A 72 21.30 0.86 -10.81
CA ASN A 72 20.20 0.22 -11.53
C ASN A 72 20.17 -1.29 -11.23
N CYS A 73 19.10 -1.74 -10.57
CA CYS A 73 18.81 -3.15 -10.28
C CYS A 73 17.97 -3.84 -11.37
N SER A 74 17.58 -3.14 -12.44
CA SER A 74 16.74 -3.68 -13.52
C SER A 74 15.45 -4.30 -12.98
N ASN A 75 15.30 -5.62 -12.98
CA ASN A 75 14.15 -6.37 -12.45
C ASN A 75 14.51 -7.23 -11.22
N ASP A 76 15.69 -7.04 -10.64
CA ASP A 76 16.18 -7.82 -9.52
C ASP A 76 15.78 -7.18 -8.19
N LEU A 77 14.75 -7.75 -7.55
CA LEU A 77 14.31 -7.31 -6.24
C LEU A 77 15.34 -7.60 -5.13
N LEU A 78 16.14 -8.66 -5.26
CA LEU A 78 17.18 -8.99 -4.28
C LEU A 78 18.26 -7.90 -4.26
N CYS A 79 18.59 -7.32 -5.43
CA CYS A 79 19.46 -6.15 -5.53
C CYS A 79 18.91 -4.96 -4.72
N LEU A 80 17.60 -4.67 -4.77
CA LEU A 80 16.99 -3.63 -3.93
C LEU A 80 17.04 -3.99 -2.44
N VAL A 81 16.79 -5.27 -2.08
CA VAL A 81 16.88 -5.74 -0.69
C VAL A 81 18.28 -5.49 -0.14
N GLU A 82 19.34 -5.85 -0.87
CA GLU A 82 20.72 -5.64 -0.42
C GLU A 82 21.06 -4.16 -0.24
N LEU A 83 20.67 -3.30 -1.18
CA LEU A 83 20.94 -1.86 -1.11
C LEU A 83 20.10 -1.14 -0.04
N SER A 84 18.94 -1.70 0.32
CA SER A 84 18.12 -1.17 1.41
C SER A 84 18.76 -1.33 2.78
N LYS A 85 19.66 -2.31 2.97
CA LYS A 85 20.36 -2.52 4.25
C LYS A 85 21.21 -1.32 4.65
N THR A 86 21.64 -0.53 3.68
CA THR A 86 22.45 0.69 3.88
C THR A 86 21.79 1.93 3.28
N CYS A 87 20.56 1.80 2.76
CA CYS A 87 19.80 2.85 2.08
C CYS A 87 20.60 3.56 0.99
N LEU A 88 21.34 2.76 0.23
CA LEU A 88 22.07 3.23 -0.94
C LEU A 88 21.10 3.50 -2.09
N PRO A 89 21.26 4.61 -2.82
CA PRO A 89 20.40 4.95 -3.94
C PRO A 89 20.34 3.83 -5.00
N ALA A 90 19.14 3.36 -5.29
CA ALA A 90 18.92 2.24 -6.19
C ALA A 90 17.55 2.31 -6.86
N LYS A 91 17.40 1.73 -8.05
CA LYS A 91 16.12 1.67 -8.76
C LYS A 91 15.87 0.33 -9.45
N ALA A 92 14.62 -0.08 -9.55
CA ALA A 92 14.19 -1.27 -10.28
C ALA A 92 12.80 -1.09 -10.91
N ASN A 93 12.52 -1.86 -11.96
CA ASN A 93 11.18 -2.10 -12.51
C ASN A 93 10.82 -3.56 -12.24
N ILE A 94 9.84 -3.80 -11.35
CA ILE A 94 9.45 -5.13 -10.92
C ILE A 94 8.07 -5.43 -11.47
N SER A 95 7.94 -6.58 -12.14
CA SER A 95 6.64 -7.12 -12.54
C SER A 95 6.24 -8.27 -11.61
N TYR A 96 4.97 -8.28 -11.20
CA TYR A 96 4.41 -9.33 -10.35
C TYR A 96 2.91 -9.50 -10.61
N THR A 97 2.38 -10.65 -10.21
CA THR A 97 0.95 -10.97 -10.32
C THR A 97 0.38 -11.16 -8.92
N LEU A 98 -0.75 -10.51 -8.64
CA LEU A 98 -1.58 -10.81 -7.48
C LEU A 98 -2.80 -11.59 -7.95
N ASP A 99 -2.98 -12.82 -7.46
CA ASP A 99 -4.22 -13.58 -7.66
C ASP A 99 -5.16 -13.27 -6.48
N MET A 100 -6.28 -12.63 -6.78
CA MET A 100 -7.36 -12.39 -5.83
C MET A 100 -8.64 -13.06 -6.32
N PHE A 101 -8.99 -14.18 -5.68
CA PHE A 101 -10.21 -14.93 -5.98
C PHE A 101 -10.34 -15.33 -7.46
N GLY A 102 -9.24 -15.75 -8.09
CA GLY A 102 -9.24 -16.18 -9.49
C GLY A 102 -9.07 -15.05 -10.50
N VAL A 103 -8.87 -13.81 -10.02
CA VAL A 103 -8.56 -12.64 -10.83
C VAL A 103 -7.10 -12.27 -10.66
N ASN A 104 -6.34 -12.35 -11.74
CA ASN A 104 -4.95 -11.97 -11.83
C ASN A 104 -4.80 -10.48 -12.11
N TYR A 105 -4.15 -9.77 -11.19
CA TYR A 105 -3.71 -8.39 -11.35
C TYR A 105 -2.21 -8.39 -11.65
N ASN A 106 -1.83 -8.05 -12.87
CA ASN A 106 -0.44 -8.05 -13.31
C ASN A 106 0.11 -6.63 -13.26
N PHE A 107 0.94 -6.35 -12.28
CA PHE A 107 1.56 -5.06 -12.08
C PHE A 107 2.95 -5.00 -12.73
N THR A 108 3.30 -3.82 -13.20
CA THR A 108 4.68 -3.42 -13.46
C THR A 108 4.92 -2.11 -12.73
N ASP A 109 5.72 -2.17 -11.67
CA ASP A 109 5.99 -1.03 -10.80
C ASP A 109 7.45 -0.60 -10.89
N TYR A 110 7.67 0.71 -10.81
CA TYR A 110 8.97 1.33 -10.59
C TYR A 110 9.19 1.54 -9.08
N TYR A 111 10.35 1.12 -8.60
CA TYR A 111 10.80 1.31 -7.23
C TYR A 111 12.12 2.06 -7.24
N GLU A 112 12.28 3.01 -6.32
CA GLU A 112 13.52 3.74 -6.11
C GLU A 112 13.79 3.96 -4.63
N ILE A 113 14.89 3.39 -4.13
CA ILE A 113 15.48 3.77 -2.84
C ILE A 113 16.18 5.09 -3.10
N LYS A 114 15.66 6.16 -2.50
CA LYS A 114 16.28 7.48 -2.54
C LYS A 114 17.34 7.58 -1.44
N ASP A 115 18.17 8.62 -1.53
CA ASP A 115 19.17 8.92 -0.51
C ASP A 115 18.56 9.07 0.89
N THR A 116 19.42 8.88 1.88
CA THR A 116 19.05 9.00 3.28
C THR A 116 18.83 10.46 3.66
N VAL A 117 17.64 10.81 4.14
CA VAL A 117 17.34 12.16 4.65
C VAL A 117 17.25 12.10 6.16
N LYS A 118 18.21 12.75 6.86
CA LYS A 118 18.28 12.77 8.33
C LYS A 118 18.28 11.35 8.95
N GLY A 119 19.02 10.42 8.36
CA GLY A 119 19.09 9.02 8.82
C GLY A 119 17.86 8.16 8.48
N LYS A 120 16.88 8.68 7.73
CA LYS A 120 15.69 7.94 7.30
C LYS A 120 15.80 7.49 5.85
N CYS A 121 15.31 6.29 5.58
CA CYS A 121 15.30 5.71 4.23
C CYS A 121 14.00 6.04 3.53
N ILE A 122 14.10 6.41 2.26
CA ILE A 122 12.95 6.84 1.47
C ILE A 122 12.79 5.87 0.30
N LEU A 123 11.61 5.25 0.21
CA LEU A 123 11.22 4.45 -0.94
C LEU A 123 10.21 5.24 -1.77
N TYR A 124 10.54 5.50 -3.03
CA TYR A 124 9.58 5.95 -4.04
C TYR A 124 9.05 4.75 -4.81
N MET A 125 7.76 4.75 -5.08
CA MET A 125 7.04 3.69 -5.77
C MET A 125 6.12 4.32 -6.80
N LYS A 126 6.03 3.74 -7.99
CA LYS A 126 5.10 4.18 -9.04
C LYS A 126 4.61 2.99 -9.83
N THR A 127 3.31 2.88 -10.04
CA THR A 127 2.77 1.88 -10.94
C THR A 127 2.88 2.37 -12.39
N ASN A 128 3.67 1.66 -13.20
CA ASN A 128 3.84 1.98 -14.62
C ASN A 128 2.77 1.32 -15.49
N ASN A 129 2.23 0.18 -15.05
CA ASN A 129 1.19 -0.53 -15.76
C ASN A 129 0.48 -1.51 -14.81
N VAL A 130 -0.81 -1.74 -15.04
CA VAL A 130 -1.56 -2.81 -14.37
C VAL A 130 -2.56 -3.43 -15.34
N THR A 131 -2.64 -4.75 -15.40
CA THR A 131 -3.68 -5.43 -16.19
C THR A 131 -4.46 -6.42 -15.35
N VAL A 132 -5.70 -6.68 -15.75
CA VAL A 132 -6.60 -7.64 -15.10
C VAL A 132 -6.92 -8.76 -16.08
N SER A 133 -6.90 -10.00 -15.60
CA SER A 133 -7.43 -11.15 -16.31
C SER A 133 -7.96 -12.19 -15.34
N TYR A 134 -8.95 -12.98 -15.75
CA TYR A 134 -9.33 -14.17 -15.00
C TYR A 134 -8.27 -15.26 -15.23
N ASN A 135 -7.92 -15.97 -14.17
CA ASN A 135 -7.11 -17.17 -14.28
C ASN A 135 -7.91 -18.30 -14.96
N LYS A 136 -7.24 -19.41 -15.31
CA LYS A 136 -7.88 -20.48 -16.08
C LYS A 136 -9.07 -21.10 -15.34
N GLU A 137 -8.90 -21.39 -14.05
CA GLU A 137 -9.93 -22.03 -13.22
C GLU A 137 -11.17 -21.15 -13.12
N ALA A 138 -11.00 -19.85 -12.86
CA ALA A 138 -12.10 -18.89 -12.86
C ALA A 138 -12.79 -18.81 -14.22
N LYS A 139 -12.05 -18.80 -15.34
CA LYS A 139 -12.67 -18.82 -16.68
C LYS A 139 -13.52 -20.07 -16.91
N ASP A 140 -13.00 -21.24 -16.53
CA ASP A 140 -13.73 -22.51 -16.66
C ASP A 140 -15.02 -22.48 -15.82
N ASP A 141 -14.96 -22.01 -14.57
CA ASP A 141 -16.13 -21.90 -13.68
C ASP A 141 -17.18 -20.91 -14.21
N LEU A 142 -16.74 -19.77 -14.74
CA LEU A 142 -17.63 -18.78 -15.35
C LEU A 142 -18.31 -19.35 -16.61
N ILE A 143 -17.59 -20.11 -17.44
CA ILE A 143 -18.16 -20.80 -18.59
C ILE A 143 -19.17 -21.87 -18.15
N ALA A 144 -18.82 -22.67 -17.13
CA ALA A 144 -19.72 -23.67 -16.57
C ALA A 144 -21.00 -23.05 -15.98
N SER A 145 -20.91 -21.80 -15.49
CA SER A 145 -22.07 -21.01 -15.03
C SER A 145 -22.92 -20.41 -16.16
N GLY A 146 -22.52 -20.60 -17.43
CA GLY A 146 -23.26 -20.15 -18.60
C GLY A 146 -22.79 -18.84 -19.22
N MET A 147 -21.67 -18.25 -18.75
CA MET A 147 -21.08 -17.10 -19.44
C MET A 147 -20.32 -17.52 -20.69
N SER A 148 -20.50 -16.75 -21.76
CA SER A 148 -19.69 -16.90 -22.96
C SER A 148 -18.30 -16.27 -22.79
N GLU A 149 -17.33 -16.74 -23.57
CA GLU A 149 -15.98 -16.13 -23.61
C GLU A 149 -16.02 -14.64 -23.96
N ALA A 150 -16.96 -14.23 -24.83
CA ALA A 150 -17.13 -12.82 -25.20
C ALA A 150 -17.55 -11.95 -24.00
N GLN A 151 -18.43 -12.45 -23.12
CA GLN A 151 -18.82 -11.75 -21.90
C GLN A 151 -17.64 -11.65 -20.92
N ILE A 152 -16.90 -12.75 -20.73
CA ILE A 152 -15.71 -12.78 -19.89
C ILE A 152 -14.68 -11.75 -20.39
N SER A 153 -14.44 -11.70 -21.70
CA SER A 153 -13.52 -10.73 -22.32
C SER A 153 -13.96 -9.28 -22.11
N GLU A 154 -15.27 -8.98 -22.21
CA GLU A 154 -15.76 -7.63 -21.95
C GLU A 154 -15.61 -7.25 -20.45
N PHE A 155 -15.79 -8.21 -19.52
CA PHE A 155 -15.48 -7.99 -18.11
C PHE A 155 -14.00 -7.72 -17.87
N GLU A 156 -13.10 -8.50 -18.47
CA GLU A 156 -11.65 -8.25 -18.39
C GLU A 156 -11.31 -6.87 -18.94
N LYS A 157 -11.88 -6.48 -20.09
CA LYS A 157 -11.67 -5.16 -20.69
C LYS A 157 -12.16 -4.02 -19.81
N SER A 158 -13.35 -4.14 -19.23
CA SER A 158 -13.87 -3.15 -18.26
C SER A 158 -12.96 -3.07 -17.03
N GLY A 159 -12.58 -4.22 -16.47
CA GLY A 159 -11.67 -4.29 -15.32
C GLY A 159 -10.31 -3.66 -15.62
N ASN A 160 -9.75 -3.88 -16.81
CA ASN A 160 -8.53 -3.23 -17.28
C ASN A 160 -8.68 -1.72 -17.34
N ALA A 161 -9.78 -1.19 -17.90
CA ALA A 161 -10.01 0.26 -17.93
C ALA A 161 -10.06 0.84 -16.51
N ASP A 162 -10.72 0.15 -15.58
CA ASP A 162 -10.82 0.59 -14.19
C ASP A 162 -9.46 0.59 -13.48
N VAL A 163 -8.69 -0.49 -13.55
CA VAL A 163 -7.38 -0.54 -12.86
C VAL A 163 -6.38 0.43 -13.49
N GLN A 164 -6.43 0.64 -14.80
CA GLN A 164 -5.58 1.62 -15.47
C GLN A 164 -5.87 3.03 -14.96
N ASN A 165 -7.15 3.40 -14.83
CA ASN A 165 -7.54 4.70 -14.30
C ASN A 165 -7.14 4.91 -12.82
N ASN A 166 -7.19 3.85 -12.02
CA ASN A 166 -6.94 3.93 -10.58
C ASN A 166 -5.46 3.84 -10.19
N PHE A 167 -4.65 3.06 -10.92
CA PHE A 167 -3.27 2.79 -10.53
C PHE A 167 -2.21 3.30 -11.52
N ASN A 168 -2.49 3.31 -12.82
CA ASN A 168 -1.45 3.64 -13.80
C ASN A 168 -0.96 5.08 -13.61
N GLY A 169 0.36 5.22 -13.52
CA GLY A 169 1.05 6.48 -13.30
C GLY A 169 0.94 7.03 -11.88
N LYS A 170 0.19 6.40 -10.97
CA LYS A 170 0.10 6.81 -9.57
C LYS A 170 1.37 6.41 -8.83
N ASP A 171 1.78 7.26 -7.90
CA ASP A 171 2.97 7.06 -7.12
C ASP A 171 2.75 7.26 -5.61
N ALA A 172 3.73 6.81 -4.84
CA ALA A 172 3.83 7.05 -3.41
C ALA A 172 5.29 7.22 -3.00
N VAL A 173 5.48 7.96 -1.91
CA VAL A 173 6.74 8.09 -1.20
C VAL A 173 6.51 7.57 0.22
N CYS A 174 7.32 6.61 0.63
CA CYS A 174 7.31 6.02 1.96
C CYS A 174 8.61 6.32 2.69
N ILE A 175 8.51 6.89 3.90
CA ILE A 175 9.64 7.24 4.76
C ILE A 175 9.69 6.26 5.92
N PHE A 176 10.82 5.56 6.05
CA PHE A 176 11.06 4.56 7.08
C PHE A 176 11.91 5.16 8.19
N SER A 177 11.52 4.95 9.44
CA SER A 177 12.29 5.40 10.61
C SER A 177 13.60 4.64 10.80
N GLN A 178 13.67 3.41 10.28
CA GLN A 178 14.85 2.54 10.33
C GLN A 178 15.00 1.83 8.98
N ASN A 179 16.23 1.69 8.49
CA ASN A 179 16.56 0.95 7.27
C ASN A 179 16.11 -0.52 7.31
N SER A 180 16.23 -1.17 8.48
CA SER A 180 15.80 -2.56 8.70
C SER A 180 14.33 -2.81 8.34
N LEU A 181 13.47 -1.82 8.53
CA LEU A 181 12.04 -1.91 8.21
C LEU A 181 11.79 -1.90 6.69
N LEU A 182 12.56 -1.10 5.94
CA LEU A 182 12.54 -1.15 4.47
C LEU A 182 13.06 -2.51 3.97
N THR A 183 14.18 -2.99 4.53
CA THR A 183 14.74 -4.31 4.18
C THR A 183 13.75 -5.44 4.46
N GLN A 184 13.07 -5.40 5.59
CA GLN A 184 12.03 -6.37 5.94
C GLN A 184 10.90 -6.37 4.90
N LEU A 185 10.34 -5.19 4.59
CA LEU A 185 9.26 -5.06 3.61
C LEU A 185 9.66 -5.63 2.25
N LEU A 186 10.84 -5.27 1.74
CA LEU A 186 11.32 -5.75 0.44
C LEU A 186 11.59 -7.27 0.44
N THR A 187 11.97 -7.84 1.58
CA THR A 187 12.19 -9.29 1.77
C THR A 187 10.87 -10.05 1.77
N GLU A 188 9.83 -9.53 2.44
CA GLU A 188 8.47 -10.11 2.41
C GLU A 188 7.90 -10.08 0.98
N TRP A 189 8.11 -8.98 0.28
CA TRP A 189 7.77 -8.82 -1.13
C TRP A 189 8.49 -9.80 -2.04
N GLN A 190 9.75 -10.10 -1.75
CA GLN A 190 10.51 -11.15 -2.46
C GLN A 190 9.95 -12.54 -2.17
N ALA A 191 9.46 -12.79 -0.96
CA ALA A 191 8.80 -14.04 -0.59
C ALA A 191 7.38 -14.18 -1.15
N GLY A 192 6.85 -13.14 -1.81
CA GLY A 192 5.52 -13.12 -2.43
C GLY A 192 4.42 -12.48 -1.58
N ASP A 193 4.72 -12.02 -0.36
CA ASP A 193 3.74 -11.33 0.49
C ASP A 193 3.64 -9.85 0.10
N ARG A 194 2.87 -9.58 -0.96
CA ARG A 194 2.64 -8.23 -1.50
C ARG A 194 1.42 -7.51 -0.93
N VAL A 195 0.58 -8.24 -0.19
CA VAL A 195 -0.67 -7.71 0.40
C VAL A 195 -0.44 -7.28 1.86
N SER A 196 0.77 -7.50 2.37
CA SER A 196 1.17 -7.13 3.72
C SER A 196 0.80 -5.69 4.08
N THR A 197 -0.02 -5.55 5.13
CA THR A 197 -0.33 -4.27 5.78
C THR A 197 0.88 -3.70 6.55
N ILE A 198 2.05 -4.34 6.48
CA ILE A 198 3.23 -3.91 7.22
C ILE A 198 3.66 -2.52 6.80
N ILE A 199 3.54 -2.16 5.51
CA ILE A 199 3.97 -0.83 5.03
C ILE A 199 3.28 0.32 5.79
N THR A 200 1.99 0.18 6.15
CA THR A 200 1.25 1.21 6.88
C THR A 200 1.59 1.26 8.37
N LYS A 201 2.25 0.22 8.89
CA LYS A 201 2.71 0.14 10.29
C LYS A 201 4.16 0.60 10.45
N VAL A 202 4.98 0.46 9.41
CA VAL A 202 6.44 0.65 9.49
C VAL A 202 6.96 1.86 8.72
N ALA A 203 6.12 2.51 7.91
CA ALA A 203 6.48 3.68 7.13
C ALA A 203 5.39 4.76 7.14
N GLN A 204 5.83 6.01 7.05
CA GLN A 204 4.97 7.15 6.76
C GLN A 204 4.89 7.29 5.24
N CYS A 205 3.77 6.89 4.66
CA CYS A 205 3.57 6.92 3.22
C CYS A 205 2.63 8.07 2.81
N SER A 206 2.94 8.73 1.69
CA SER A 206 2.08 9.73 1.08
C SER A 206 2.10 9.60 -0.45
N GLY A 207 1.00 9.95 -1.11
CA GLY A 207 0.90 9.97 -2.57
C GLY A 207 -0.40 9.37 -3.10
N PRO A 208 -0.74 9.64 -4.38
CA PRO A 208 -2.01 9.21 -4.97
C PRO A 208 -2.16 7.69 -5.08
N LEU A 209 -1.06 6.91 -5.11
CA LEU A 209 -1.13 5.44 -5.14
C LEU A 209 -1.82 4.86 -3.89
N LEU A 210 -1.72 5.53 -2.74
CA LEU A 210 -2.34 5.09 -1.48
C LEU A 210 -3.87 5.30 -1.46
N ASN A 211 -4.36 6.14 -2.38
CA ASN A 211 -5.79 6.38 -2.56
C ASN A 211 -6.40 5.49 -3.66
N ALA A 212 -5.58 4.70 -4.35
CA ALA A 212 -6.04 3.81 -5.40
C ALA A 212 -6.84 2.65 -4.80
N THR A 213 -8.03 2.42 -5.34
CA THR A 213 -8.91 1.33 -4.91
C THR A 213 -9.16 0.37 -6.07
N ILE A 214 -9.12 -0.93 -5.78
CA ILE A 214 -9.62 -1.94 -6.71
C ILE A 214 -11.15 -1.94 -6.58
N GLY A 215 -11.85 -1.65 -7.67
CA GLY A 215 -13.26 -1.25 -7.67
C GLY A 215 -14.24 -2.24 -7.02
N GLY A 216 -15.37 -1.69 -6.55
CA GLY A 216 -16.62 -2.45 -6.43
C GLY A 216 -17.54 -2.10 -5.25
N SER A 217 -17.07 -2.22 -4.01
CA SER A 217 -17.96 -2.10 -2.85
C SER A 217 -17.21 -1.61 -1.63
N GLY A 218 -17.59 -0.42 -1.13
CA GLY A 218 -17.10 0.12 0.15
C GLY A 218 -15.64 0.58 0.10
N SER A 219 -15.44 1.89 -0.05
CA SER A 219 -14.13 2.52 0.12
C SER A 219 -13.63 2.28 1.55
N THR A 220 -12.79 1.27 1.75
CA THR A 220 -12.00 1.17 2.98
C THR A 220 -10.89 2.20 2.86
N LYS A 221 -11.18 3.42 3.30
CA LYS A 221 -10.14 4.45 3.45
C LYS A 221 -9.12 3.90 4.44
N ILE A 222 -7.91 3.61 3.96
CA ILE A 222 -6.78 3.33 4.83
C ILE A 222 -6.41 4.67 5.47
N ASN A 223 -6.99 4.95 6.64
CA ASN A 223 -6.57 6.09 7.45
C ASN A 223 -5.17 5.79 7.97
N ILE A 224 -4.15 6.38 7.37
CA ILE A 224 -2.82 6.43 7.95
C ILE A 224 -2.92 7.41 9.12
N ALA A 225 -2.73 6.92 10.34
CA ALA A 225 -2.70 7.77 11.52
C ALA A 225 -1.44 8.65 11.46
N ASP A 226 -1.63 9.97 11.59
CA ASP A 226 -0.55 10.96 11.73
C ASP A 226 0.28 10.73 13.01
#